data_AF-A0ABC8JR81-F1
#
_entry.id   AF-A0ABC8JR81-F1
#
_cell.length_a   1.000
_cell.length_b   1.000
_cell.length_c   1.000
_cell.angle_alpha   90.00
_cell.angle_beta   90.00
_cell.angle_gamma   90.00
#
_symmetry.space_group_name_H-M   'P 1'
#
loop_
_entity.id
_entity.type
_entity.pdbx_description
1 polymer ?
#
loop_
_entity_poly.entity_id
_entity_poly.type
_entity_poly.pdbx_seq_one_letter_code
_entity_poly.pdbx_strand_id
1 'polypeptide(L)'
;MENEFKKIRSAVPKESDFMDVIVSLKERTPTLRTYDDDEDDSFVIDDMIDSCYVKVYDEFPNVSRLDPLYRSILHRRFNFLRYEEARGEASYASYMMANISAKYLRADVCDSLDKCKSLKRAAFARMLAVVRRCVPSLAFLDKVREYMANLDVGGEHASAGANYNHDEGYTVPQLTRREFAENIDQLVDPQTLVWLEELDRVKLVRCASTYTNRMFLNKLCE
;
A
#
# COMPACT_ATOMS: atom_id res chain seq x y z
N MET A 1 6.87 -14.29 30.25
CA MET A 1 6.04 -13.27 29.57
C MET A 1 6.65 -13.06 28.19
N GLU A 2 5.97 -13.53 27.14
CA GLU A 2 6.52 -13.48 25.77
C GLU A 2 6.29 -12.09 25.16
N ASN A 3 7.30 -11.54 24.48
CA ASN A 3 7.17 -10.27 23.78
C ASN A 3 6.54 -10.52 22.39
N GLU A 4 5.27 -10.14 22.21
CA GLU A 4 4.56 -10.33 20.95
C GLU A 4 5.16 -9.52 19.79
N PHE A 5 5.80 -8.38 20.06
CA PHE A 5 6.42 -7.55 19.02
C PHE A 5 7.64 -8.22 18.37
N LYS A 6 8.25 -9.21 19.03
CA LYS A 6 9.32 -10.03 18.42
C LYS A 6 8.81 -10.99 17.34
N LYS A 7 7.48 -11.23 17.28
CA LYS A 7 6.84 -12.08 16.26
C LYS A 7 6.60 -11.34 14.94
N ILE A 8 6.68 -10.01 14.93
CA ILE A 8 6.54 -9.17 13.74
C ILE A 8 7.82 -9.33 12.90
N ARG A 9 7.78 -10.22 11.91
CA ARG A 9 8.94 -10.59 11.08
C ARG A 9 9.09 -9.71 9.86
N SER A 10 8.01 -9.13 9.35
CA SER A 10 8.07 -8.31 8.15
C SER A 10 8.51 -6.89 8.48
N ALA A 11 9.38 -6.34 7.63
CA ALA A 11 9.61 -4.90 7.62
C ALA A 11 8.31 -4.22 7.16
N VAL A 12 7.93 -3.12 7.80
CA VAL A 12 6.73 -2.38 7.38
C VAL A 12 6.98 -1.77 6.00
N PRO A 13 6.08 -1.97 5.02
CA PRO A 13 6.28 -1.46 3.66
C PRO A 13 6.44 0.06 3.60
N LYS A 14 7.31 0.55 2.71
CA LYS A 14 7.53 1.98 2.40
C LYS A 14 6.86 2.35 1.09
N GLU A 15 6.65 3.64 0.85
CA GLU A 15 6.05 4.15 -0.41
C GLU A 15 6.70 3.56 -1.67
N SER A 16 8.03 3.42 -1.68
CA SER A 16 8.79 2.82 -2.78
C SER A 16 8.35 1.40 -3.12
N ASP A 17 8.07 0.60 -2.10
CA ASP A 17 7.72 -0.82 -2.26
C ASP A 17 6.38 -0.95 -3.00
N PHE A 18 5.45 -0.03 -2.75
CA PHE A 18 4.18 0.04 -3.48
C PHE A 18 4.36 0.46 -4.94
N MET A 19 5.26 1.41 -5.20
CA MET A 19 5.58 1.83 -6.56
C MET A 19 6.21 0.68 -7.36
N ASP A 20 7.10 -0.08 -6.74
CA ASP A 20 7.76 -1.25 -7.34
C ASP A 20 6.75 -2.37 -7.64
N VAL A 21 5.77 -2.60 -6.76
CA VAL A 21 4.66 -3.52 -7.02
C VAL A 21 3.87 -3.09 -8.27
N ILE A 22 3.52 -1.81 -8.39
CA ILE A 22 2.80 -1.29 -9.57
C ILE A 22 3.63 -1.47 -10.86
N VAL A 23 4.93 -1.18 -10.81
CA VAL A 23 5.84 -1.36 -11.95
C VAL A 23 5.93 -2.84 -12.32
N SER A 24 6.18 -3.71 -11.35
CA SER A 24 6.30 -5.16 -11.54
C SER A 24 5.01 -5.78 -12.08
N LEU A 25 3.85 -5.35 -11.57
CA LEU A 25 2.53 -5.79 -12.06
C LEU A 25 2.31 -5.37 -13.50
N LYS A 26 2.67 -4.13 -13.83
CA LYS A 26 2.63 -3.65 -15.19
C LYS A 26 3.57 -4.49 -16.08
N GLU A 27 4.82 -4.72 -15.71
CA GLU A 27 5.72 -5.60 -16.49
C GLU A 27 5.18 -7.03 -16.66
N ARG A 28 4.46 -7.53 -15.64
CA ARG A 28 3.64 -8.76 -15.57
C ARG A 28 2.68 -8.97 -16.75
N THR A 29 1.94 -7.92 -17.09
CA THR A 29 0.77 -8.01 -17.98
C THR A 29 1.16 -8.07 -19.47
N PRO A 30 0.78 -9.12 -20.23
CA PRO A 30 1.08 -9.23 -21.66
C PRO A 30 0.41 -8.12 -22.48
N THR A 31 1.12 -7.57 -23.46
CA THR A 31 0.73 -6.38 -24.26
C THR A 31 -0.22 -6.64 -25.42
N LEU A 32 -0.47 -7.89 -25.78
CA LEU A 32 -1.38 -8.29 -26.86
C LEU A 32 -2.70 -8.77 -26.25
N ARG A 33 -3.48 -7.84 -25.69
CA ARG A 33 -4.85 -8.17 -25.25
C ARG A 33 -5.83 -7.90 -26.38
N THR A 34 -6.55 -8.92 -26.78
CA THR A 34 -7.81 -8.79 -27.53
C THR A 34 -8.93 -8.45 -26.53
N TYR A 35 -10.07 -7.94 -27.02
CA TYR A 35 -11.18 -7.46 -26.17
C TYR A 35 -11.77 -8.49 -25.18
N ASP A 36 -11.41 -9.78 -25.29
CA ASP A 36 -11.97 -10.90 -24.53
C ASP A 36 -11.14 -11.32 -23.28
N ASP A 37 -10.03 -10.64 -22.96
CA ASP A 37 -9.15 -11.00 -21.83
C ASP A 37 -9.54 -10.27 -20.51
N ASP A 38 -10.75 -10.54 -19.99
CA ASP A 38 -11.29 -9.97 -18.74
C ASP A 38 -10.71 -10.61 -17.45
N GLU A 39 -10.05 -11.77 -17.54
CA GLU A 39 -9.62 -12.57 -16.37
C GLU A 39 -8.41 -11.99 -15.59
N ASP A 40 -7.62 -11.09 -16.18
CA ASP A 40 -6.26 -10.77 -15.69
C ASP A 40 -6.14 -9.39 -15.01
N ASP A 41 -7.26 -8.73 -14.70
CA ASP A 41 -7.27 -7.47 -13.94
C ASP A 41 -7.67 -7.65 -12.46
N SER A 42 -8.48 -8.68 -12.15
CA SER A 42 -8.80 -9.09 -10.79
C SER A 42 -7.54 -9.47 -10.00
N PHE A 43 -6.70 -10.31 -10.61
CA PHE A 43 -5.45 -10.80 -10.01
C PHE A 43 -4.47 -9.65 -9.70
N VAL A 44 -4.41 -8.63 -10.57
CA VAL A 44 -3.53 -7.48 -10.41
C VAL A 44 -3.91 -6.62 -9.20
N ILE A 45 -5.20 -6.53 -8.91
CA ILE A 45 -5.69 -5.73 -7.80
C ILE A 45 -5.61 -6.50 -6.49
N ASP A 46 -5.89 -7.80 -6.51
CA ASP A 46 -5.76 -8.67 -5.34
C ASP A 46 -4.29 -8.77 -4.88
N ASP A 47 -3.33 -8.93 -5.81
CA ASP A 47 -1.89 -8.95 -5.47
C ASP A 47 -1.42 -7.61 -4.87
N MET A 48 -1.99 -6.49 -5.32
CA MET A 48 -1.71 -5.17 -4.77
C MET A 48 -2.36 -4.94 -3.40
N ILE A 49 -3.46 -5.61 -3.08
CA ILE A 49 -4.09 -5.55 -1.75
C ILE A 49 -3.32 -6.43 -0.76
N ASP A 50 -2.97 -7.65 -1.18
CA ASP A 50 -2.29 -8.66 -0.38
C ASP A 50 -0.83 -8.34 -0.09
N SER A 51 -0.15 -7.67 -1.03
CA SER A 51 1.24 -7.24 -0.87
C SER A 51 1.42 -6.10 0.15
N CYS A 52 0.33 -5.43 0.54
CA CYS A 52 0.43 -4.05 1.01
C CYS A 52 -0.02 -3.81 2.46
N TYR A 53 -1.14 -4.38 2.92
CA TYR A 53 -1.75 -3.93 4.18
C TYR A 53 -2.36 -5.01 5.07
N VAL A 54 -2.85 -6.12 4.50
CA VAL A 54 -3.46 -7.22 5.28
C VAL A 54 -2.47 -7.78 6.30
N LYS A 55 -1.23 -8.01 5.87
CA LYS A 55 -0.15 -8.54 6.73
C LYS A 55 0.21 -7.59 7.88
N VAL A 56 0.25 -6.28 7.64
CA VAL A 56 0.61 -5.30 8.67
C VAL A 56 -0.47 -5.24 9.76
N TYR A 57 -1.75 -5.29 9.40
CA TYR A 57 -2.82 -5.26 10.39
C TYR A 57 -2.84 -6.51 11.30
N ASP A 58 -2.57 -7.68 10.71
CA ASP A 58 -2.59 -8.98 11.39
C ASP A 58 -1.34 -9.24 12.23
N GLU A 59 -0.16 -8.81 11.78
CA GLU A 59 1.10 -9.00 12.50
C GLU A 59 1.20 -8.11 13.74
N PHE A 60 0.64 -6.90 13.69
CA PHE A 60 0.69 -5.97 14.82
C PHE A 60 -0.37 -6.32 15.89
N PRO A 61 0.04 -6.53 17.16
CA PRO A 61 -0.87 -7.00 18.20
C PRO A 61 -1.91 -5.95 18.59
N ASN A 62 -3.12 -6.40 18.92
CA ASN A 62 -4.16 -5.52 19.48
C ASN A 62 -3.79 -5.13 20.92
N VAL A 63 -3.94 -3.85 21.28
CA VAL A 63 -3.62 -3.34 22.63
C VAL A 63 -4.38 -4.08 23.75
N SER A 64 -5.59 -4.57 23.48
CA SER A 64 -6.37 -5.37 24.44
C SER A 64 -5.78 -6.76 24.70
N ARG A 65 -4.98 -7.30 23.78
CA ARG A 65 -4.33 -8.61 23.90
C ARG A 65 -2.90 -8.52 24.45
N LEU A 66 -2.32 -7.31 24.49
CA LEU A 66 -1.00 -7.08 25.05
C LEU A 66 -0.98 -7.34 26.56
N ASP A 67 0.13 -7.89 27.04
CA ASP A 67 0.42 -7.97 28.46
C ASP A 67 0.36 -6.56 29.10
N PRO A 68 -0.19 -6.41 30.33
CA PRO A 68 -0.26 -5.12 31.02
C PRO A 68 1.06 -4.36 31.08
N LEU A 69 2.19 -5.07 31.22
CA LEU A 69 3.52 -4.46 31.23
C LEU A 69 3.84 -3.81 29.88
N TYR A 70 3.76 -4.56 28.78
CA TYR A 70 4.03 -4.04 27.43
C TYR A 70 3.04 -2.95 27.04
N ARG A 71 1.77 -3.08 27.43
CA ARG A 71 0.75 -2.03 27.23
C ARG A 71 1.13 -0.74 27.95
N SER A 72 1.64 -0.82 29.18
CA SER A 72 2.07 0.36 29.94
C SER A 72 3.28 1.06 29.32
N ILE A 73 4.25 0.29 28.81
CA ILE A 73 5.44 0.81 28.12
C ILE A 73 5.04 1.46 26.80
N LEU A 74 4.21 0.78 25.99
CA LEU A 74 3.67 1.30 24.74
C LEU A 74 2.94 2.63 24.96
N HIS A 75 2.10 2.71 26.00
CA HIS A 75 1.38 3.94 26.31
C HIS A 75 2.33 5.07 26.69
N ARG A 76 3.28 4.82 27.59
CA ARG A 76 4.24 5.84 28.05
C ARG A 76 5.09 6.38 26.91
N ARG A 77 5.56 5.52 26.00
CA ARG A 77 6.48 5.93 24.93
C ARG A 77 5.78 6.49 23.69
N PHE A 78 4.64 5.91 23.31
CA PHE A 78 4.01 6.17 22.00
C PHE A 78 2.54 6.59 22.05
N ASN A 79 1.90 6.51 23.22
CA ASN A 79 0.45 6.58 23.39
C ASN A 79 -0.30 5.47 22.62
N PHE A 80 -0.88 4.51 23.34
CA PHE A 80 -1.59 3.38 22.75
C PHE A 80 -2.77 3.79 21.84
N LEU A 81 -3.38 4.97 22.05
CA LEU A 81 -4.48 5.44 21.18
C LEU A 81 -3.96 5.75 19.78
N ARG A 82 -2.80 6.40 19.67
CA ARG A 82 -2.16 6.68 18.36
C ARG A 82 -1.73 5.39 17.66
N TYR A 83 -1.29 4.40 18.43
CA TYR A 83 -1.02 3.06 17.93
C TYR A 83 -2.25 2.38 17.33
N GLU A 84 -3.38 2.40 18.04
CA GLU A 84 -4.63 1.82 17.52
C GLU A 84 -5.16 2.61 16.32
N GLU A 85 -5.01 3.95 16.30
CA GLU A 85 -5.34 4.77 15.14
C GLU A 85 -4.49 4.40 13.91
N ALA A 86 -3.17 4.34 14.06
CA ALA A 86 -2.25 4.00 12.97
C ALA A 86 -2.50 2.57 12.44
N ARG A 87 -2.70 1.61 13.34
CA ARG A 87 -3.08 0.23 12.98
C ARG A 87 -4.44 0.18 12.28
N GLY A 88 -5.39 1.01 12.71
CA GLY A 88 -6.70 1.16 12.08
C GLY A 88 -6.62 1.78 10.67
N GLU A 89 -5.70 2.71 10.42
CA GLU A 89 -5.48 3.27 9.07
C GLU A 89 -4.97 2.20 8.09
N ALA A 90 -4.13 1.25 8.53
CA ALA A 90 -3.69 0.14 7.67
C ALA A 90 -4.87 -0.77 7.26
N SER A 91 -5.75 -1.12 8.21
CA SER A 91 -6.97 -1.88 7.91
C SER A 91 -7.91 -1.13 6.97
N TYR A 92 -8.08 0.17 7.20
CA TYR A 92 -8.91 1.02 6.37
C TYR A 92 -8.36 1.18 4.96
N ALA A 93 -7.02 1.26 4.80
CA ALA A 93 -6.37 1.29 3.50
C ALA A 93 -6.71 0.05 2.66
N SER A 94 -6.61 -1.16 3.25
CA SER A 94 -7.02 -2.41 2.58
C SER A 94 -8.48 -2.36 2.11
N TYR A 95 -9.39 -1.93 2.99
CA TYR A 95 -10.81 -1.80 2.68
C TYR A 95 -11.07 -0.82 1.54
N MET A 96 -10.40 0.34 1.54
CA MET A 96 -10.51 1.33 0.48
C MET A 96 -9.98 0.83 -0.85
N MET A 97 -8.86 0.12 -0.86
CA MET A 97 -8.32 -0.48 -2.08
C MET A 97 -9.27 -1.53 -2.67
N ALA A 98 -9.85 -2.40 -1.84
CA ALA A 98 -10.86 -3.38 -2.26
C ALA A 98 -12.10 -2.69 -2.85
N ASN A 99 -12.55 -1.57 -2.26
CA ASN A 99 -13.66 -0.79 -2.82
C ASN A 99 -13.32 -0.14 -4.17
N ILE A 100 -12.10 0.39 -4.33
CA ILE A 100 -11.65 0.96 -5.61
C ILE A 100 -11.57 -0.16 -6.66
N SER A 101 -11.07 -1.34 -6.27
CA SER A 101 -11.04 -2.55 -7.11
C SER A 101 -12.43 -2.91 -7.62
N ALA A 102 -13.38 -3.09 -6.70
CA ALA A 102 -14.73 -3.50 -7.05
C ALA A 102 -15.44 -2.46 -7.93
N LYS A 103 -15.17 -1.16 -7.74
CA LYS A 103 -15.70 -0.10 -8.61
C LYS A 103 -15.09 -0.14 -10.02
N TYR A 104 -13.81 -0.48 -10.14
CA TYR A 104 -13.16 -0.66 -11.43
C TYR A 104 -13.70 -1.88 -12.17
N LEU A 105 -13.78 -3.04 -11.49
CA LEU A 105 -14.27 -4.29 -12.08
C LEU A 105 -15.75 -4.23 -12.48
N ARG A 106 -16.58 -3.46 -11.75
CA ARG A 106 -18.01 -3.24 -12.11
C ARG A 106 -18.21 -2.23 -13.24
N ALA A 107 -17.15 -1.57 -13.72
CA ALA A 107 -17.27 -0.63 -14.83
C ALA A 107 -17.38 -1.40 -16.16
N ASP A 108 -18.44 -2.21 -16.31
CA ASP A 108 -18.70 -3.18 -17.39
C ASP A 108 -18.88 -2.57 -18.79
N VAL A 109 -18.70 -1.25 -18.96
CA VAL A 109 -18.98 -0.56 -20.23
C VAL A 109 -17.74 0.19 -20.70
N CYS A 110 -16.75 -0.58 -21.12
CA CYS A 110 -15.60 -0.05 -21.80
C CYS A 110 -15.78 -0.07 -23.32
N ASP A 111 -16.32 1.02 -23.87
CA ASP A 111 -16.60 1.14 -25.31
C ASP A 111 -15.32 1.24 -26.17
N SER A 112 -14.15 1.49 -25.56
CA SER A 112 -12.87 1.63 -26.26
C SER A 112 -11.67 1.20 -25.41
N LEU A 113 -10.62 0.69 -26.05
CA LEU A 113 -9.35 0.35 -25.38
C LEU A 113 -8.75 1.55 -24.61
N ASP A 114 -8.88 2.75 -25.14
CA ASP A 114 -8.36 3.97 -24.50
C ASP A 114 -9.15 4.34 -23.24
N LYS A 115 -10.47 4.10 -23.25
CA LYS A 115 -11.32 4.25 -22.06
C LYS A 115 -10.91 3.24 -20.98
N CYS A 116 -10.57 2.00 -21.36
CA CYS A 116 -10.12 0.95 -20.43
C CYS A 116 -8.81 1.35 -19.76
N LYS A 117 -7.82 1.75 -20.57
CA LYS A 117 -6.53 2.25 -20.09
C LYS A 117 -6.70 3.44 -19.16
N SER A 118 -7.62 4.36 -19.47
CA SER A 118 -7.90 5.53 -18.62
C SER A 118 -8.51 5.13 -17.28
N LEU A 119 -9.48 4.20 -17.28
CA LEU A 119 -10.10 3.70 -16.06
C LEU A 119 -9.10 2.96 -15.17
N LYS A 120 -8.23 2.13 -15.75
CA LYS A 120 -7.19 1.40 -15.04
C LYS A 120 -6.16 2.35 -14.42
N ARG A 121 -5.69 3.35 -15.19
CA ARG A 121 -4.81 4.41 -14.68
C ARG A 121 -5.46 5.16 -13.51
N ALA A 122 -6.73 5.55 -13.65
CA ALA A 122 -7.46 6.24 -12.58
C ALA A 122 -7.60 5.37 -11.31
N ALA A 123 -7.88 4.07 -11.45
CA ALA A 123 -7.94 3.14 -10.33
C ALA A 123 -6.60 3.06 -9.58
N PHE A 124 -5.48 2.86 -10.29
CA PHE A 124 -4.16 2.84 -9.68
C PHE A 124 -3.77 4.17 -9.03
N ALA A 125 -4.11 5.29 -9.66
CA ALA A 125 -3.81 6.61 -9.11
C ALA A 125 -4.55 6.84 -7.78
N ARG A 126 -5.82 6.42 -7.68
CA ARG A 126 -6.59 6.44 -6.42
C ARG A 126 -6.00 5.52 -5.37
N MET A 127 -5.62 4.30 -5.75
CA MET A 127 -5.00 3.37 -4.81
C MET A 127 -3.68 3.92 -4.28
N LEU A 128 -2.85 4.57 -5.11
CA LEU A 128 -1.63 5.21 -4.64
C LEU A 128 -1.91 6.40 -3.72
N ALA A 129 -3.00 7.14 -3.94
CA ALA A 129 -3.44 8.17 -2.98
C ALA A 129 -3.80 7.56 -1.61
N VAL A 130 -4.43 6.38 -1.58
CA VAL A 130 -4.67 5.62 -0.32
C VAL A 130 -3.34 5.23 0.33
N VAL A 131 -2.35 4.76 -0.46
CA VAL A 131 -1.02 4.40 0.04
C VAL A 131 -0.38 5.59 0.74
N ARG A 132 -0.29 6.73 0.04
CA ARG A 132 0.37 7.94 0.55
C ARG A 132 -0.27 8.47 1.83
N ARG A 133 -1.59 8.37 1.95
CA ARG A 133 -2.29 8.68 3.20
C ARG A 133 -1.82 7.78 4.35
N CYS A 134 -1.54 6.52 4.09
CA CYS A 134 -1.15 5.53 5.09
C CYS A 134 0.34 5.57 5.45
N VAL A 135 1.22 6.12 4.60
CA VAL A 135 2.68 6.16 4.81
C VAL A 135 3.10 6.69 6.20
N PRO A 136 2.55 7.80 6.73
CA PRO A 136 2.90 8.27 8.07
C PRO A 136 2.54 7.27 9.18
N SER A 137 1.40 6.58 9.04
CA SER A 137 0.96 5.52 9.97
C SER A 137 1.90 4.32 9.94
N LEU A 138 2.28 3.88 8.74
CA LEU A 138 3.23 2.78 8.57
C LEU A 138 4.60 3.10 9.15
N ALA A 139 5.14 4.30 8.88
CA ALA A 139 6.41 4.74 9.45
C ALA A 139 6.38 4.81 10.99
N PHE A 140 5.24 5.22 11.56
CA PHE A 140 5.05 5.19 13.02
C PHE A 140 5.00 3.77 13.57
N LEU A 141 4.26 2.86 12.92
CA LEU A 141 4.20 1.46 13.32
C LEU A 141 5.57 0.77 13.25
N ASP A 142 6.41 1.09 12.27
CA ASP A 142 7.77 0.54 12.18
C ASP A 142 8.65 0.99 13.35
N LYS A 143 8.56 2.27 13.75
CA LYS A 143 9.25 2.77 14.96
C LYS A 143 8.79 2.07 16.23
N VAL A 144 7.48 1.82 16.36
CA VAL A 144 6.91 1.08 17.49
C VAL A 144 7.45 -0.36 17.50
N ARG A 145 7.45 -1.03 16.34
CA ARG A 145 7.97 -2.39 16.17
C ARG A 145 9.44 -2.47 16.58
N GLU A 146 10.28 -1.57 16.07
CA GLU A 146 11.72 -1.55 16.36
C GLU A 146 12.00 -1.35 17.85
N TYR A 147 11.34 -0.38 18.50
CA TYR A 147 11.52 -0.14 19.93
C TYR A 147 11.01 -1.33 20.75
N MET A 148 9.76 -1.75 20.54
CA MET A 148 9.12 -2.78 21.36
C MET A 148 9.78 -4.15 21.20
N ALA A 149 10.29 -4.50 20.01
CA ALA A 149 11.00 -5.76 19.78
C ALA A 149 12.35 -5.81 20.53
N ASN A 150 13.01 -4.68 20.71
CA ASN A 150 14.31 -4.55 21.37
C ASN A 150 14.22 -4.29 22.88
N LEU A 151 13.02 -4.21 23.45
CA LEU A 151 12.84 -4.05 24.90
C LEU A 151 13.42 -5.25 25.66
N ASP A 152 14.42 -4.97 26.49
CA ASP A 152 14.90 -5.89 27.53
C ASP A 152 14.23 -5.53 28.86
N VAL A 153 13.33 -6.41 29.30
CA VAL A 153 12.49 -6.21 30.49
C VAL A 153 13.33 -6.12 31.79
N GLY A 154 14.60 -6.54 31.75
CA GLY A 154 15.52 -6.44 32.89
C GLY A 154 16.01 -5.01 33.23
N GLY A 155 15.91 -4.03 32.31
CA GLY A 155 16.53 -2.70 32.47
C GLY A 155 15.57 -1.55 32.80
N GLU A 156 14.30 -1.61 32.43
CA GLU A 156 13.37 -0.46 32.48
C GLU A 156 12.49 -0.37 33.74
N HIS A 157 12.79 -1.15 34.79
CA HIS A 157 12.10 -1.02 36.09
C HIS A 157 12.55 0.22 36.90
N ALA A 158 13.57 0.94 36.44
CA ALA A 158 14.17 2.06 37.16
C ALA A 158 14.00 3.39 36.43
N SER A 159 12.78 3.93 36.39
CA SER A 159 12.55 5.38 36.57
C SER A 159 11.07 5.72 36.45
N ALA A 160 10.52 6.19 37.57
CA ALA A 160 9.31 7.01 37.60
C ALA A 160 9.58 8.32 36.84
N GLY A 161 8.65 8.70 35.96
CA GLY A 161 8.66 9.99 35.26
C GLY A 161 9.33 9.99 33.89
N ALA A 162 8.62 9.54 32.86
CA ALA A 162 8.94 9.91 31.49
C ALA A 162 7.66 10.44 30.84
N ASN A 163 7.68 11.74 30.55
CA ASN A 163 6.66 12.47 29.83
C ASN A 163 6.44 11.83 28.45
N TYR A 164 5.21 11.89 27.92
CA TYR A 164 5.00 11.66 26.50
C TYR A 164 5.95 12.57 25.72
N ASN A 165 6.93 12.02 25.01
CA ASN A 165 7.65 12.79 24.00
C ASN A 165 6.62 13.15 22.94
N HIS A 166 6.04 14.34 23.07
CA HIS A 166 4.83 14.73 22.35
C HIS A 166 5.07 14.89 20.83
N ASP A 167 6.32 14.74 20.36
CA ASP A 167 6.76 15.34 19.10
C ASP A 167 7.35 14.41 18.03
N GLU A 168 7.36 13.08 18.19
CA GLU A 168 8.05 12.23 17.20
C GLU A 168 7.14 11.66 16.10
N GLY A 169 6.59 12.55 15.27
CA GLY A 169 6.44 12.28 13.82
C GLY A 169 5.24 11.48 13.31
N TYR A 170 4.23 11.18 14.13
CA TYR A 170 2.93 10.71 13.60
C TYR A 170 2.00 11.90 13.39
N THR A 171 1.84 12.33 12.14
CA THR A 171 0.78 13.26 11.76
C THR A 171 -0.49 12.46 11.51
N VAL A 172 -1.51 12.67 12.35
CA VAL A 172 -2.86 12.15 12.08
C VAL A 172 -3.28 12.62 10.68
N PRO A 173 -3.82 11.74 9.82
CA PRO A 173 -4.31 12.15 8.51
C PRO A 173 -5.27 13.33 8.64
N GLN A 174 -4.99 14.42 7.93
CA GLN A 174 -5.71 15.70 8.06
C GLN A 174 -7.21 15.59 7.70
N LEU A 175 -7.55 14.64 6.82
CA LEU A 175 -8.92 14.35 6.42
C LEU A 175 -9.44 13.13 7.15
N THR A 176 -10.69 13.18 7.61
CA THR A 176 -11.35 11.98 8.13
C THR A 176 -11.43 10.91 7.04
N ARG A 177 -11.60 9.64 7.45
CA ARG A 177 -11.79 8.51 6.52
C ARG A 177 -12.92 8.79 5.53
N ARG A 178 -14.04 9.34 6.02
CA ARG A 178 -15.19 9.69 5.20
C ARG A 178 -14.87 10.76 4.16
N GLU A 179 -14.33 11.91 4.59
CA GLU A 179 -14.02 13.02 3.69
C GLU A 179 -13.00 12.60 2.62
N PHE A 180 -12.02 11.77 3.00
CA PHE A 180 -11.05 11.22 2.06
C PHE A 180 -11.70 10.30 1.02
N ALA A 181 -12.61 9.42 1.43
CA ALA A 181 -13.32 8.54 0.51
C ALA A 181 -14.21 9.31 -0.48
N GLU A 182 -14.85 10.40 -0.01
CA GLU A 182 -15.71 11.26 -0.84
C GLU A 182 -14.89 12.11 -1.83
N ASN A 183 -13.64 12.47 -1.50
CA ASN A 183 -12.82 13.38 -2.30
C ASN A 183 -11.59 12.73 -2.94
N ILE A 184 -11.48 11.40 -2.92
CA ILE A 184 -10.26 10.69 -3.37
C ILE A 184 -9.81 11.10 -4.77
N ASP A 185 -10.74 11.38 -5.68
CA ASP A 185 -10.45 11.83 -7.05
C ASP A 185 -9.66 13.15 -7.10
N GLN A 186 -9.94 14.07 -6.16
CA GLN A 186 -9.28 15.37 -6.07
C GLN A 186 -7.94 15.29 -5.34
N LEU A 187 -7.72 14.21 -4.59
CA LEU A 187 -6.51 13.97 -3.79
C LEU A 187 -5.43 13.20 -4.57
N VAL A 188 -5.77 12.72 -5.77
CA VAL A 188 -4.79 12.12 -6.67
C VAL A 188 -3.80 13.18 -7.13
N ASP A 189 -2.54 12.99 -6.78
CA ASP A 189 -1.45 13.85 -7.25
C ASP A 189 -1.32 13.80 -8.79
N PRO A 190 -1.32 14.95 -9.49
CA PRO A 190 -1.18 14.99 -10.95
C PRO A 190 0.09 14.30 -11.47
N GLN A 191 1.19 14.36 -10.73
CA GLN A 191 2.45 13.75 -11.16
C GLN A 191 2.35 12.22 -11.22
N THR A 192 1.49 11.63 -10.37
CA THR A 192 1.18 10.19 -10.41
C THR A 192 0.50 9.77 -11.70
N LEU A 193 -0.41 10.59 -12.22
CA LEU A 193 -1.09 10.29 -13.48
C LEU A 193 -0.12 10.36 -14.66
N VAL A 194 0.75 11.37 -14.68
CA VAL A 194 1.83 11.50 -15.68
C VAL A 194 2.74 10.28 -15.64
N TRP A 195 3.22 9.90 -14.46
CA TRP A 195 4.06 8.72 -14.28
C TRP A 195 3.37 7.43 -14.75
N LEU A 196 2.10 7.22 -14.40
CA LEU A 196 1.34 6.04 -14.84
C LEU A 196 1.15 6.01 -16.36
N GLU A 197 1.00 7.17 -17.00
CA GLU A 197 0.90 7.31 -18.45
C GLU A 197 2.24 7.02 -19.14
N GLU A 198 3.35 7.53 -18.60
CA GLU A 198 4.71 7.23 -19.08
C GLU A 198 5.00 5.73 -19.00
N LEU A 199 4.63 5.08 -17.89
CA LEU A 199 4.76 3.63 -17.75
C LEU A 199 3.99 2.85 -18.83
N ASP A 200 2.80 3.33 -19.22
CA ASP A 200 2.04 2.71 -20.31
C ASP A 200 2.72 2.92 -21.67
N ARG A 201 3.37 4.08 -21.88
CA ARG A 201 4.13 4.38 -23.11
C ARG A 201 5.40 3.55 -23.24
N VAL A 202 6.18 3.39 -22.16
CA VAL A 202 7.47 2.65 -22.17
C VAL A 202 7.27 1.18 -22.56
N LYS A 203 6.16 0.55 -22.13
CA LYS A 203 5.84 -0.82 -22.58
C LYS A 203 5.57 -0.92 -24.07
N LEU A 204 4.87 0.07 -24.64
CA LEU A 204 4.57 0.09 -26.08
C LEU A 204 5.87 0.17 -26.91
N VAL A 205 6.86 0.91 -26.45
CA VAL A 205 8.17 1.04 -27.14
C VAL A 205 8.98 -0.27 -27.05
N ARG A 206 9.05 -0.89 -25.86
CA ARG A 206 9.75 -2.19 -25.70
C ARG A 206 9.11 -3.28 -26.56
N CYS A 207 7.77 -3.31 -26.64
CA CYS A 207 7.05 -4.26 -27.48
C CYS A 207 7.11 -3.94 -28.98
N ALA A 208 7.13 -2.67 -29.39
CA ALA A 208 7.35 -2.32 -30.79
C ALA A 208 8.73 -2.80 -31.27
N SER A 209 9.77 -2.70 -30.42
CA SER A 209 11.11 -3.22 -30.73
C SER A 209 11.17 -4.75 -30.83
N THR A 210 10.42 -5.49 -29.99
CA THR A 210 10.37 -6.96 -30.08
C THR A 210 9.50 -7.43 -31.24
N TYR A 211 8.40 -6.74 -31.56
CA TYR A 211 7.55 -7.06 -32.71
C TYR A 211 8.24 -6.78 -34.04
N THR A 212 8.96 -5.66 -34.16
CA THR A 212 9.79 -5.38 -35.34
C THR A 212 10.93 -6.38 -35.47
N ASN A 213 11.62 -6.74 -34.36
CA ASN A 213 12.62 -7.81 -34.39
C ASN A 213 12.01 -9.17 -34.76
N ARG A 214 10.80 -9.50 -34.31
CA ARG A 214 10.12 -10.76 -34.65
C ARG A 214 9.63 -10.79 -36.12
N MET A 215 9.16 -9.66 -36.67
CA MET A 215 8.88 -9.53 -38.10
C MET A 215 10.16 -9.56 -38.95
N PHE A 216 11.27 -8.96 -38.48
CA PHE A 216 12.56 -9.03 -39.17
C PHE A 216 13.13 -10.45 -39.17
N LEU A 217 13.03 -11.17 -38.05
CA LEU A 217 13.50 -12.55 -37.94
C LEU A 217 12.62 -13.51 -38.77
N ASN A 218 11.30 -13.30 -38.84
CA ASN A 218 10.43 -14.11 -39.71
C ASN A 218 10.66 -13.85 -41.20
N LYS A 219 11.13 -12.66 -41.61
CA LYS A 219 11.55 -12.37 -42.99
C LYS A 219 12.96 -12.85 -43.35
N LEU A 220 13.77 -13.23 -42.36
CA LEU A 220 15.11 -13.79 -42.56
C LEU A 220 15.12 -15.33 -42.57
N CYS A 221 13.98 -15.96 -42.30
CA CYS A 221 13.78 -17.41 -42.27
C CYS A 221 12.88 -17.94 -43.41
N GLU A 222 12.58 -17.11 -44.42
CA GLU A 222 12.03 -17.51 -45.73
C GLU A 222 13.10 -17.34 -46.82
#